data_AF-A0A0Q6GHR8-F1
#
_entry.id   AF-A0A0Q6GHR8-F1
#
_cell.length_a   1.000
_cell.length_b   1.000
_cell.length_c   1.000
_cell.angle_alpha   90.00
_cell.angle_beta   90.00
_cell.angle_gamma   90.00
#
_symmetry.space_group_name_H-M   'P 1'
#
loop_
_entity.id
_entity.type
_entity.pdbx_description
1 polymer ?
#
loop_
_entity_poly.entity_id
_entity_poly.type
_entity_poly.pdbx_seq_one_letter_code
_entity_poly.pdbx_strand_id
1 'polypeptide(L)'
;MSDSTYSSTGCDTIYDFSSQDKIDLAHIDANQKVSANQAFTYIGKAAFHRAAGELRFEKQASDTDIYGDVNGDKKADFAIHLDDAVDIYKAFFIL
;
A
#
# COMPACT_ATOMS: atom_id res chain seq x y z
N MET A 1 -16.61 19.59 12.13
CA MET A 1 -15.31 18.91 11.96
C MET A 1 -15.59 17.45 12.23
N SER A 2 -16.03 16.74 11.20
CA SER A 2 -16.62 15.42 11.33
C SER A 2 -15.77 14.46 10.52
N ASP A 3 -15.18 13.52 11.25
CA ASP A 3 -14.99 12.12 10.91
C ASP A 3 -14.55 11.82 9.48
N SER A 4 -13.28 11.48 9.32
CA SER A 4 -12.80 10.70 8.17
C SER A 4 -13.43 9.31 8.25
N THR A 5 -14.69 9.23 7.82
CA THR A 5 -15.19 8.06 7.13
C THR A 5 -14.17 7.68 6.07
N TYR A 6 -13.89 6.39 5.91
CA TYR A 6 -13.10 5.86 4.79
C TYR A 6 -13.68 6.44 3.49
N SER A 7 -13.09 7.55 3.06
CA SER A 7 -13.56 8.29 1.91
C SER A 7 -12.77 7.74 0.75
N SER A 8 -13.47 7.11 -0.17
CA SER A 8 -13.06 6.83 -1.55
C SER A 8 -12.64 8.10 -2.34
N THR A 9 -12.34 9.22 -1.66
CA THR A 9 -11.86 10.49 -2.22
C THR A 9 -10.36 10.68 -1.90
N GLY A 10 -9.58 9.60 -2.00
CA GLY A 10 -8.14 9.61 -1.74
C GLY A 10 -7.41 8.27 -1.97
N CYS A 11 -8.11 7.23 -2.44
CA CYS A 11 -7.49 6.02 -2.94
C CYS A 11 -7.20 6.23 -4.44
N ASP A 12 -5.94 6.09 -4.85
CA ASP A 12 -5.59 6.15 -6.27
C ASP A 12 -6.03 4.85 -6.96
N THR A 13 -6.77 4.96 -8.06
CA THR A 13 -7.20 3.81 -8.87
C THR A 13 -6.34 3.69 -10.13
N ILE A 14 -5.79 2.49 -10.35
CA ILE A 14 -5.07 2.11 -11.56
C ILE A 14 -5.93 1.10 -12.32
N TYR A 15 -6.36 1.45 -13.54
CA TYR A 15 -7.34 0.66 -14.30
C TYR A 15 -6.73 -0.46 -15.15
N ASP A 16 -5.45 -0.36 -15.53
CA ASP A 16 -4.83 -1.25 -16.53
C ASP A 16 -3.45 -1.75 -16.11
N PHE A 17 -3.28 -2.02 -14.80
CA PHE A 17 -2.00 -2.47 -14.26
C PHE A 17 -1.52 -3.78 -14.90
N SER A 18 -0.26 -3.80 -15.33
CA SER A 18 0.38 -4.96 -15.96
C SER A 18 1.70 -5.34 -15.28
N SER A 19 2.21 -6.53 -15.60
CA SER A 19 3.50 -7.01 -15.08
C SER A 19 4.72 -6.14 -15.45
N GLN A 20 4.57 -5.27 -16.46
CA GLN A 20 5.63 -4.36 -16.90
C GLN A 20 5.64 -3.06 -16.08
N ASP A 21 4.54 -2.77 -15.38
CA ASP A 21 4.39 -1.54 -14.61
C ASP A 21 5.11 -1.62 -13.26
N LYS A 22 5.35 -0.43 -12.70
CA LYS A 22 5.97 -0.24 -11.39
C LYS A 22 5.21 0.82 -10.62
N ILE A 23 4.91 0.50 -9.37
CA ILE A 23 4.37 1.45 -8.40
C ILE A 23 5.57 1.99 -7.62
N ASP A 24 5.90 3.27 -7.83
CA ASP A 24 7.01 3.92 -7.15
C ASP A 24 6.56 4.49 -5.80
N LEU A 25 7.06 3.90 -4.72
CA LEU A 25 6.83 4.33 -3.35
C LEU A 25 8.12 4.81 -2.68
N ALA A 26 9.24 4.89 -3.40
CA ALA A 26 10.54 5.23 -2.83
C ALA A 26 10.60 6.68 -2.32
N HIS A 27 9.63 7.52 -2.69
CA HIS A 27 9.51 8.89 -2.22
C HIS A 27 8.59 9.06 -1.00
N ILE A 28 8.00 7.98 -0.51
CA ILE A 28 7.17 7.98 0.69
C ILE A 28 8.00 7.42 1.85
N ASP A 29 8.13 8.22 2.90
CA ASP A 29 8.78 7.76 4.13
C ASP A 29 7.93 6.73 4.85
N ALA A 30 8.37 5.48 4.79
CA ALA A 30 7.68 4.35 5.35
C ALA A 30 7.67 4.34 6.89
N ASN A 31 8.48 5.16 7.57
CA ASN A 31 8.51 5.15 9.04
C ASN A 31 8.66 6.54 9.65
N GLN A 32 7.53 7.16 9.94
CA GLN A 32 7.46 8.50 10.54
C GLN A 32 8.09 8.62 11.94
N LYS A 33 8.48 7.51 12.58
CA LYS A 33 9.10 7.50 13.92
C LYS A 33 10.63 7.62 13.85
N VAL A 34 11.21 7.48 12.67
CA VAL A 34 12.66 7.55 12.45
C VAL A 34 12.94 8.73 11.52
N SER A 35 14.15 9.28 11.61
CA SER A 35 14.58 10.34 10.70
C SER A 35 15.11 9.76 9.38
N ALA A 36 15.04 10.55 8.32
CA ALA A 36 15.31 10.16 6.92
C ALA A 36 14.22 9.31 6.28
N ASN A 37 14.28 9.12 4.97
CA ASN A 37 13.30 8.39 4.18
C ASN A 37 13.54 6.87 4.30
N GLN A 38 12.59 6.13 4.88
CA GLN A 38 12.66 4.67 4.94
C GLN A 38 11.87 4.00 3.80
N ALA A 39 12.43 2.90 3.28
CA ALA A 39 11.76 2.03 2.33
C ALA A 39 10.70 1.14 3.01
N PHE A 40 9.62 0.82 2.30
CA PHE A 40 8.65 -0.17 2.79
C PHE A 40 9.21 -1.59 2.80
N THR A 41 8.70 -2.40 3.72
CA THR A 41 8.85 -3.85 3.76
C THR A 41 7.61 -4.50 3.19
N TYR A 42 7.75 -5.13 2.02
CA TYR A 42 6.67 -5.90 1.40
C TYR A 42 6.44 -7.21 2.16
N ILE A 43 5.24 -7.38 2.72
CA ILE A 43 4.81 -8.55 3.51
C ILE A 43 3.78 -9.43 2.79
N GLY A 44 3.43 -9.09 1.55
CA GLY A 44 2.48 -9.88 0.74
C GLY A 44 1.06 -9.87 1.32
N LYS A 45 0.48 -11.05 1.52
CA LYS A 45 -0.89 -11.23 2.06
C LYS A 45 -0.95 -11.26 3.59
N ALA A 46 0.20 -11.15 4.27
CA ALA A 46 0.21 -11.12 5.74
C ALA A 46 -0.53 -9.90 6.28
N ALA A 47 -1.14 -10.05 7.46
CA ALA A 47 -1.68 -8.91 8.20
C ALA A 47 -0.51 -8.04 8.73
N PHE A 48 -0.78 -6.76 8.99
CA PHE A 48 0.20 -5.87 9.61
C PHE A 48 0.65 -6.42 10.98
N HIS A 49 1.97 -6.41 11.21
CA HIS A 49 2.62 -6.93 12.40
C HIS A 49 2.83 -5.86 13.48
N ARG A 50 2.21 -4.68 13.34
CA ARG A 50 2.37 -3.52 14.24
C ARG A 50 3.79 -2.95 14.18
N ALA A 51 4.41 -3.07 13.00
CA ALA A 51 5.66 -2.43 12.64
C ALA A 51 5.35 -1.33 11.63
N ALA A 52 6.01 -0.17 11.76
CA ALA A 52 5.91 0.87 10.75
C ALA A 52 6.67 0.44 9.48
N GLY A 53 6.17 0.90 8.34
CA GLY A 53 6.76 0.67 7.03
C GLY A 53 6.38 -0.65 6.40
N GLU A 54 5.21 -1.19 6.71
CA GLU A 54 4.74 -2.44 6.12
C GLU A 54 3.87 -2.17 4.90
N LEU A 55 4.10 -2.92 3.82
CA LEU A 55 3.33 -2.87 2.59
C LEU A 55 2.72 -4.24 2.31
N ARG A 56 1.40 -4.30 2.18
CA ARG A 56 0.66 -5.54 1.94
C ARG A 56 -0.33 -5.37 0.80
N PHE A 57 -0.91 -6.48 0.35
CA PHE A 57 -2.00 -6.46 -0.61
C PHE A 57 -3.11 -7.43 -0.24
N GLU A 58 -4.28 -7.20 -0.81
CA GLU A 58 -5.43 -8.10 -0.80
C GLU A 58 -5.97 -8.21 -2.22
N LYS A 59 -6.12 -9.44 -2.71
CA LYS A 59 -6.67 -9.72 -4.03
C LYS A 59 -8.08 -10.25 -3.85
N GLN A 60 -9.06 -9.56 -4.42
CA GLN A 60 -10.45 -9.98 -4.48
C GLN A 60 -10.75 -10.66 -5.82
N ALA A 61 -12.04 -10.86 -6.13
CA ALA A 61 -12.47 -11.57 -7.33
C ALA A 61 -12.20 -10.79 -8.62
N SER A 62 -12.34 -9.46 -8.57
CA SER A 62 -12.17 -8.55 -9.70
C SER A 62 -11.16 -7.44 -9.46
N ASP A 63 -10.65 -7.34 -8.23
CA ASP A 63 -9.92 -6.18 -7.77
C ASP A 63 -8.68 -6.60 -6.98
N THR A 64 -7.74 -5.66 -6.85
CA THR A 64 -6.61 -5.81 -5.93
C THR A 64 -6.34 -4.51 -5.21
N ASP A 65 -6.34 -4.54 -3.88
CA ASP A 65 -5.98 -3.41 -3.06
C ASP A 65 -4.59 -3.58 -2.46
N ILE A 66 -3.79 -2.52 -2.47
CA ILE A 66 -2.47 -2.44 -1.87
C ILE A 66 -2.54 -1.43 -0.73
N TYR A 67 -2.01 -1.79 0.44
CA TYR A 67 -2.08 -0.98 1.66
C TYR A 67 -0.70 -0.79 2.26
N GLY A 68 -0.43 0.43 2.74
CA GLY A 68 0.76 0.73 3.55
C GLY A 68 0.42 1.21 4.96
N ASP A 69 1.19 0.79 5.95
CA ASP A 69 1.17 1.27 7.34
C ASP A 69 2.52 1.95 7.61
N VAL A 70 2.53 3.28 7.77
CA VAL A 70 3.74 4.09 8.01
C VAL A 70 3.94 4.45 9.47
N ASN A 71 2.89 4.28 10.30
CA ASN A 71 2.89 4.66 11.70
C ASN A 71 2.97 3.45 12.65
N GLY A 72 2.78 2.23 12.15
CA GLY A 72 2.84 0.95 12.86
C GLY A 72 1.64 0.65 13.77
N ASP A 73 0.45 1.19 13.48
CA ASP A 73 -0.76 0.98 14.28
C ASP A 73 -1.63 -0.21 13.80
N LYS A 74 -1.22 -0.88 12.72
CA LYS A 74 -1.94 -1.96 12.02
C LYS A 74 -3.17 -1.49 11.24
N LYS A 75 -3.27 -0.21 10.94
CA LYS A 75 -4.27 0.33 10.02
C LYS A 75 -3.55 0.80 8.76
N ALA A 76 -4.25 0.70 7.63
CA ALA A 76 -3.74 1.28 6.41
C ALA A 76 -3.74 2.80 6.56
N ASP A 77 -2.56 3.41 6.37
CA ASP A 77 -2.38 4.85 6.30
C ASP A 77 -2.65 5.37 4.88
N PHE A 78 -2.47 4.52 3.86
CA PHE A 78 -2.89 4.76 2.48
C PHE A 78 -3.30 3.47 1.77
N ALA A 79 -4.01 3.61 0.65
CA ALA A 79 -4.43 2.52 -0.21
C ALA A 79 -4.25 2.88 -1.69
N ILE A 80 -3.93 1.88 -2.50
CA ILE A 80 -3.93 1.93 -3.98
C ILE A 80 -4.86 0.81 -4.45
N HIS A 81 -5.78 1.13 -5.33
CA HIS A 81 -6.74 0.19 -5.89
C HIS A 81 -6.38 -0.15 -7.34
N LEU A 82 -6.33 -1.43 -7.66
CA LEU A 82 -6.23 -1.92 -9.04
C LEU A 82 -7.59 -2.49 -9.45
N ASP A 83 -8.13 -2.01 -10.57
CA ASP A 83 -9.41 -2.46 -11.17
C ASP A 83 -9.26 -3.83 -11.88
N ASP A 84 -8.33 -4.66 -11.41
CA ASP A 84 -8.12 -6.03 -11.90
C ASP A 84 -7.58 -6.93 -10.77
N ALA A 85 -7.89 -8.22 -10.86
CA ALA A 85 -7.48 -9.25 -9.92
C ALA A 85 -6.05 -9.75 -10.24
N VAL A 86 -5.04 -8.96 -9.84
CA VAL A 86 -3.63 -9.20 -10.13
C VAL A 86 -2.92 -9.86 -8.94
N ASP A 87 -2.10 -10.89 -9.21
CA ASP A 87 -1.16 -11.37 -8.20
C ASP A 87 0.01 -10.41 -8.07
N ILE A 88 0.15 -9.80 -6.90
CA ILE A 88 1.17 -8.80 -6.62
C ILE A 88 2.46 -9.46 -6.15
N TYR A 89 3.59 -8.95 -6.63
CA TYR A 89 4.92 -9.37 -6.22
C TYR A 89 5.75 -8.16 -5.79
N LYS A 90 6.75 -8.37 -4.93
CA LYS A 90 7.70 -7.32 -4.52
C LYS A 90 8.33 -6.58 -5.71
N ALA A 91 8.58 -7.28 -6.81
CA ALA A 91 9.19 -6.73 -8.02
C ALA A 91 8.31 -5.69 -8.76
N PHE A 92 7.05 -5.51 -8.37
CA PHE A 92 6.17 -4.46 -8.89
C PHE A 92 6.35 -3.12 -8.18
N PHE A 93 7.15 -3.05 -7.13
CA PHE A 93 7.38 -1.83 -6.37
C PHE A 93 8.81 -1.33 -6.51
N ILE A 94 8.96 -0.01 -6.55
CA ILE A 94 10.22 0.68 -6.26
C ILE A 94 10.09 1.18 -4.82
N LEU A 95 10.94 0.67 -3.93
CA LEU A 95 10.90 0.89 -2.48
C LEU A 95 12.22 1.48 -1.99
#